data_AF-A0A1F8MD35-F1
#
_entry.id   AF-A0A1F8MD35-F1
#
_cell.length_a   1.000
_cell.length_b   1.000
_cell.length_c   1.000
_cell.angle_alpha   90.00
_cell.angle_beta   90.00
_cell.angle_gamma   90.00
#
_symmetry.space_group_name_H-M   'P 1'
#
loop_
_entity.id
_entity.type
_entity.pdbx_description
1 polymer ?
#
loop_
_entity_poly.entity_id
_entity_poly.type
_entity_poly.pdbx_seq_one_letter_code
_entity_poly.pdbx_strand_id
1 'polypeptide(L)'
;LLKITGDSLTPEFQPGDFVLVSKIPFLFTAPSPGDTVAFHQPGYGLLIKIIQQITPDNNLTVIGTHAESIDSRVFGPVKRENILGKVIWHIRKA
;
A
#
# COMPACT_ATOMS: atom_id res chain seq x y z
N LEU A 1 -8.57 9.42 -5.22
CA LEU A 1 -9.55 8.50 -4.59
C LEU A 1 -9.45 7.17 -5.33
N LEU A 2 -9.30 6.05 -4.61
CA LEU A 2 -9.22 4.71 -5.19
C LEU A 2 -10.31 3.81 -4.60
N LYS A 3 -10.91 2.94 -5.41
CA LYS A 3 -11.84 1.91 -4.95
C LYS A 3 -11.07 0.64 -4.62
N ILE A 4 -11.41 0.01 -3.50
CA ILE A 4 -10.83 -1.28 -3.09
C ILE A 4 -11.56 -2.40 -3.84
N THR A 5 -10.78 -3.29 -4.46
CA THR A 5 -11.30 -4.43 -5.23
C THR A 5 -10.76 -5.78 -4.77
N GLY A 6 -9.68 -5.80 -3.97
CA GLY A 6 -9.05 -7.04 -3.50
C GLY A 6 -9.05 -7.16 -1.98
N ASP A 7 -8.82 -8.37 -1.49
CA ASP A 7 -9.01 -8.73 -0.07
C ASP A 7 -7.75 -8.65 0.79
N SER A 8 -6.61 -8.26 0.20
CA SER A 8 -5.31 -8.47 0.83
C SER A 8 -5.05 -7.68 2.11
N LEU A 9 -5.88 -6.69 2.42
CA LEU A 9 -5.84 -5.92 3.66
C LEU A 9 -7.18 -5.98 4.44
N THR A 10 -8.00 -7.00 4.20
CA THR A 10 -9.19 -7.23 5.03
C THR A 10 -8.78 -7.69 6.44
N PRO A 11 -9.57 -7.40 7.49
CA PRO A 11 -10.89 -6.76 7.47
C PRO A 11 -10.86 -5.22 7.43
N GLU A 12 -9.68 -4.58 7.48
CA GLU A 12 -9.56 -3.12 7.55
C GLU A 12 -10.01 -2.45 6.25
N PHE A 13 -9.54 -2.94 5.10
CA PHE A 13 -9.95 -2.47 3.77
C PHE A 13 -10.70 -3.58 3.04
N GLN A 14 -11.98 -3.36 2.76
CA GLN A 14 -12.85 -4.36 2.16
C GLN A 14 -13.20 -4.02 0.72
N PRO A 15 -13.44 -5.02 -0.16
CA PRO A 15 -13.93 -4.76 -1.51
C PRO A 15 -15.18 -3.88 -1.49
N GLY A 16 -15.15 -2.81 -2.27
CA GLY A 16 -16.22 -1.80 -2.31
C GLY A 16 -15.95 -0.55 -1.47
N ASP A 17 -15.00 -0.59 -0.54
CA ASP A 17 -14.52 0.60 0.16
C ASP A 17 -13.80 1.56 -0.79
N PHE A 18 -13.59 2.78 -0.32
CA PHE A 18 -12.74 3.76 -1.00
C PHE A 18 -11.65 4.29 -0.07
N VAL A 19 -10.51 4.64 -0.65
CA VAL A 19 -9.39 5.27 0.07
C VAL A 19 -8.93 6.54 -0.62
N LEU A 20 -8.62 7.56 0.17
CA LEU A 20 -7.93 8.75 -0.31
C LEU A 20 -6.43 8.52 -0.17
N VAL A 21 -5.72 8.67 -1.29
CA VAL A 21 -4.27 8.52 -1.38
C VAL A 21 -3.65 9.88 -1.65
N SER A 22 -2.60 10.24 -0.92
CA SER A 22 -1.90 11.52 -1.06
C SER A 22 -0.38 11.37 -0.91
N LYS A 23 0.38 12.17 -1.68
CA LYS A 23 1.84 12.32 -1.52
C LYS A 23 2.21 13.38 -0.48
N ILE A 24 1.26 14.22 -0.06
CA ILE A 24 1.51 15.33 0.87
C ILE A 24 2.21 14.88 2.17
N PRO A 25 1.84 13.75 2.82
CA PRO A 25 2.55 13.28 4.01
C PRO A 25 4.05 13.08 3.76
N PHE A 26 4.43 12.63 2.56
CA PHE A 26 5.83 12.36 2.21
C PHE A 26 6.67 13.61 1.97
N LEU A 27 6.06 14.79 1.89
CA LEU A 27 6.76 16.08 1.86
C LEU A 27 7.27 16.48 3.26
N PHE A 28 6.67 15.94 4.33
CA PHE A 28 6.96 16.32 5.71
C PHE A 28 7.54 15.16 6.53
N THR A 29 7.26 13.92 6.14
CA THR A 29 7.69 12.74 6.89
C THR A 29 8.02 11.60 5.93
N ALA A 30 9.12 10.90 6.14
CA ALA A 30 9.43 9.72 5.33
C ALA A 30 8.36 8.63 5.54
N PRO A 31 8.01 7.83 4.51
CA PRO A 31 7.29 6.58 4.66
C PRO A 31 7.93 5.76 5.78
N SER A 32 7.09 5.20 6.64
CA SER A 32 7.50 4.42 7.80
C SER A 32 6.80 3.07 7.83
N PRO A 33 7.39 2.06 8.51
CA PRO A 33 6.66 0.84 8.86
C PRO A 33 5.28 1.15 9.47
N GLY A 34 4.27 0.39 9.06
CA GLY A 34 2.86 0.60 9.43
C GLY A 34 2.07 1.50 8.47
N ASP A 35 2.73 2.28 7.61
CA ASP A 35 2.02 3.09 6.62
C ASP A 35 1.34 2.21 5.57
N THR A 36 0.06 2.47 5.31
CA THR A 36 -0.61 1.91 4.13
C THR A 36 -0.33 2.79 2.91
N VAL A 37 0.24 2.22 1.86
CA VAL A 37 0.65 2.94 0.66
C VAL A 37 0.05 2.34 -0.60
N ALA A 38 -0.26 3.21 -1.57
CA ALA A 38 -0.64 2.79 -2.92
C ALA A 38 0.56 2.92 -3.86
N PHE A 39 0.73 1.95 -4.76
CA PHE A 39 1.85 1.92 -5.69
C PHE A 39 1.53 1.10 -6.94
N HIS A 40 2.26 1.36 -8.02
CA HIS A 40 2.24 0.50 -9.21
C HIS A 40 3.30 -0.58 -9.09
N GLN A 41 2.89 -1.82 -9.34
CA GLN A 41 3.78 -2.96 -9.43
C GLN A 41 3.72 -3.59 -10.83
N PRO A 42 4.86 -3.73 -11.53
CA PRO A 42 4.91 -4.42 -12.82
C PRO A 42 4.30 -5.83 -12.73
N GLY A 43 3.42 -6.17 -13.67
CA GLY A 43 2.73 -7.47 -13.72
C GLY A 43 1.49 -7.59 -12.83
N TYR A 44 1.32 -6.73 -11.81
CA TYR A 44 0.20 -6.81 -10.85
C TYR A 44 -0.69 -5.57 -10.84
N GLY A 45 -0.25 -4.46 -11.43
CA GLY A 45 -1.04 -3.24 -11.56
C GLY A 45 -0.96 -2.35 -10.31
N LEU A 46 -2.08 -1.70 -9.98
CA LEU A 46 -2.19 -0.79 -8.84
C LEU A 46 -2.57 -1.57 -7.58
N LEU A 47 -1.74 -1.49 -6.54
CA LEU A 47 -1.92 -2.20 -5.28
C LEU A 47 -1.92 -1.23 -4.09
N ILE A 48 -2.55 -1.66 -2.98
CA ILE A 48 -2.34 -1.07 -1.65
C ILE A 48 -1.79 -2.14 -0.70
N LYS A 49 -0.80 -1.79 0.12
CA LYS A 49 -0.17 -2.67 1.12
C LYS A 49 0.34 -1.87 2.32
N ILE A 50 0.64 -2.57 3.41
CA ILE A 50 1.27 -1.99 4.60
C ILE A 50 2.79 -2.09 4.44
N ILE A 51 3.51 -1.00 4.69
CA ILE A 51 4.98 -1.02 4.76
C ILE A 51 5.37 -1.85 5.99
N GLN A 52 6.14 -2.92 5.78
CA GLN A 52 6.70 -3.71 6.87
C GLN A 52 8.08 -3.18 7.28
N GLN A 53 8.94 -2.92 6.29
CA GLN A 53 10.30 -2.45 6.53
C GLN A 53 10.78 -1.55 5.40
N ILE A 54 11.74 -0.70 5.72
CA ILE A 54 12.55 0.03 4.75
C ILE A 54 13.89 -0.71 4.66
N THR A 55 14.31 -1.03 3.45
CA THR A 55 15.59 -1.70 3.21
C THR A 55 16.76 -0.70 3.22
N PRO A 56 18.01 -1.14 3.38
CA PRO A 56 19.18 -0.24 3.39
C PRO A 56 19.35 0.61 2.12
N ASP A 57 18.86 0.13 0.98
CA ASP A 57 18.83 0.83 -0.31
C ASP A 57 17.57 1.70 -0.50
N ASN A 58 16.83 1.99 0.59
CA ASN A 58 15.65 2.87 0.62
C ASN A 58 14.46 2.37 -0.21
N ASN A 59 14.41 1.07 -0.49
CA ASN A 59 13.23 0.39 -1.01
C ASN A 59 12.33 -0.06 0.14
N LEU A 60 11.10 -0.45 -0.18
CA LEU A 60 10.05 -0.73 0.81
C LEU A 60 9.64 -2.19 0.69
N THR A 61 9.76 -2.97 1.76
CA THR A 61 9.05 -4.24 1.84
C THR A 61 7.63 -3.97 2.29
N VAL A 62 6.67 -4.53 1.57
CA VAL A 62 5.25 -4.33 1.83
C VAL A 62 4.53 -5.67 1.99
N ILE A 63 3.53 -5.72 2.86
CA ILE A 63 2.78 -6.92 3.18
C ILE A 63 1.28 -6.68 3.14
N GLY A 64 0.52 -7.73 2.83
CA GLY A 64 -0.90 -7.82 3.16
C GLY A 64 -1.14 -8.50 4.50
N THR A 65 -2.38 -8.42 5.00
CA THR A 65 -2.83 -9.10 6.21
C THR A 65 -3.20 -10.56 5.96
N HIS A 66 -3.42 -10.95 4.70
CA HIS A 66 -3.77 -12.31 4.30
C HIS A 66 -2.57 -13.16 3.87
N ALA A 67 -2.68 -14.47 4.09
CA ALA A 67 -1.67 -15.45 3.66
C ALA A 67 -1.48 -15.44 2.14
N GLU A 68 -2.59 -15.38 1.38
CA GLU A 68 -2.62 -15.34 -0.09
C GLU A 68 -2.33 -13.95 -0.68
N SER A 69 -1.90 -12.99 0.14
CA SER A 69 -1.58 -11.65 -0.36
C SER A 69 -0.38 -11.68 -1.31
N ILE A 70 -0.60 -11.23 -2.54
CA ILE A 70 0.47 -10.91 -3.47
C ILE A 70 1.14 -9.62 -3.01
N ASP A 71 2.35 -9.73 -2.46
CA ASP A 71 3.12 -8.63 -1.89
C ASP A 71 4.64 -8.87 -2.00
N SER A 72 5.47 -8.19 -1.19
CA SER A 72 6.93 -8.29 -1.30
C SER A 72 7.49 -9.69 -1.06
N ARG A 73 6.72 -10.61 -0.47
CA ARG A 73 7.11 -12.03 -0.39
C ARG A 73 7.17 -12.71 -1.76
N VAL A 74 6.40 -12.20 -2.73
CA VAL A 74 6.31 -12.72 -4.10
C VAL A 74 7.17 -11.91 -5.07
N PHE A 75 7.07 -10.58 -5.01
CA PHE A 75 7.70 -9.70 -6.00
C PHE A 75 8.88 -8.87 -5.48
N GLY A 76 9.29 -9.06 -4.23
CA GLY A 76 10.40 -8.34 -3.62
C GLY A 76 10.07 -6.90 -3.18
N PRO A 77 11.09 -6.10 -2.82
CA PRO A 77 10.91 -4.73 -2.38
C PRO A 77 10.36 -3.82 -3.49
N VAL A 78 9.54 -2.85 -3.10
CA VAL A 78 8.97 -1.81 -3.97
C VAL A 78 9.88 -0.59 -3.92
N LYS A 79 10.25 -0.08 -5.10
CA LYS A 79 11.00 1.17 -5.19
C LYS A 79 10.15 2.34 -4.69
N ARG A 80 10.77 3.24 -3.93
CA ARG A 80 10.10 4.44 -3.41
C ARG A 80 9.47 5.31 -4.51
N GLU A 81 10.09 5.37 -5.69
CA GLU A 81 9.59 6.11 -6.85
C GLU A 81 8.25 5.58 -7.39
N ASN A 82 7.95 4.30 -7.17
CA ASN A 82 6.70 3.67 -7.60
C ASN A 82 5.53 3.97 -6.64
N ILE A 83 5.81 4.56 -5.47
CA ILE A 83 4.78 4.92 -4.51
C ILE A 83 3.97 6.12 -5.03
N LEU A 84 2.67 5.89 -5.19
CA LEU A 84 1.71 6.91 -5.57
C LEU A 84 1.32 7.80 -4.40
N GLY A 85 1.33 7.28 -3.17
CA GLY A 85 1.04 8.04 -1.97
C GLY A 85 0.68 7.16 -0.78
N LYS A 86 0.49 7.80 0.36
CA LYS A 86 -0.04 7.21 1.59
C LYS A 86 -1.56 7.23 1.58
N VAL A 87 -2.19 6.17 2.06
CA VAL A 87 -3.61 6.17 2.39
C VAL A 87 -3.80 7.06 3.62
N ILE A 88 -4.54 8.16 3.45
CA ILE A 88 -4.77 9.16 4.50
C ILE A 88 -6.21 9.18 5.00
N TRP A 89 -7.12 8.53 4.29
CA TRP A 89 -8.52 8.41 4.67
C TRP A 89 -9.12 7.13 4.11
N HIS A 90 -9.93 6.46 4.92
CA HIS A 90 -10.72 5.28 4.55
C HIS A 90 -12.21 5.62 4.61
N ILE A 91 -12.92 5.37 3.52
CA ILE A 91 -14.36 5.56 3.38
C ILE A 91 -14.96 4.17 3.24
N ARG A 92 -15.61 3.70 4.30
CA ARG A 92 -16.31 2.42 4.29
C ARG A 92 -17.55 2.53 3.42
N LYS A 93 -17.80 1.49 2.63
CA LYS A 93 -19.10 1.34 1.99
C LYS A 93 -20.19 1.29 3.08
N ALA A 94 -21.29 2.00 2.87
CA ALA A 94 -22.48 1.94 3.72
C ALA A 94 -23.20 0.60 3.59
#